data_AF-A0A349EHU4-F1
#
_entry.id   AF-A0A349EHU4-F1
#
_cell.length_a   1.000
_cell.length_b   1.000
_cell.length_c   1.000
_cell.angle_alpha   90.00
_cell.angle_beta   90.00
_cell.angle_gamma   90.00
#
_symmetry.space_group_name_H-M   'P 1'
#
loop_
_entity.id
_entity.type
_entity.pdbx_description
1 polymer ?
#
loop_
_entity_poly.entity_id
_entity_poly.type
_entity_poly.pdbx_seq_one_letter_code
_entity_poly.pdbx_strand_id
1 'polypeptide(L)'
;MSASNPLEAEVLHDNDPGEVSPGNTIVAAADVLPNTLYLLPLSERPFFPAQALPLLLNEEPWLPTIEVAANRDQRVIGLVLVKPDSAENAGPDDFYPIGTVARMHQLARNEGRLQFIAQGLRRFRISHWLSTEPPYHVHVEYLNEETEQAGPDELRAYSLAVINTLKELIPLNPLYSEELKFFLNRFNTNDPSPLADFAASLTTASKGDLQEILATAPVLERMKKVIVLIKKELEVAQLQTKIRKQVEDKMSDHQRKFFLREQLKAIQQELGIAKDDRTADVDRFRERLETRQVPEAAKKRMDEELDKLSILETGSPEYAVTRNYLDVMTDLPWGVYSADNLDLKHAREVLDRDHDGLADVKDRIIEFLAVGALKGQVGGSIILLVGPPGVG
;
A
#
# COMPACT_ATOMS: atom_id res chain seq x y z
N MET A 1 -4.96 92.21 -4.43
CA MET A 1 -5.96 92.20 -5.52
C MET A 1 -5.42 91.32 -6.64
N SER A 2 -6.29 90.47 -7.15
CA SER A 2 -6.14 89.50 -8.24
C SER A 2 -5.23 89.93 -9.40
N ALA A 3 -4.41 89.01 -9.92
CA ALA A 3 -4.63 88.46 -11.26
C ALA A 3 -3.62 87.36 -11.60
N SER A 4 -4.20 86.21 -11.91
CA SER A 4 -3.70 85.04 -12.63
C SER A 4 -2.90 85.37 -13.91
N ASN A 5 -1.73 84.76 -14.07
CA ASN A 5 -1.13 84.54 -15.39
C ASN A 5 -1.44 83.10 -15.86
N PRO A 6 -1.91 82.91 -17.10
CA PRO A 6 -2.30 81.61 -17.64
C PRO A 6 -1.09 80.76 -18.06
N LEU A 7 -1.29 79.44 -18.04
CA LEU A 7 -0.38 78.39 -18.50
C LEU A 7 -0.16 78.50 -20.03
N GLU A 8 1.09 78.66 -20.45
CA GLU A 8 1.51 78.42 -21.83
C GLU A 8 1.75 76.92 -22.03
N ALA A 9 1.19 76.38 -23.11
CA ALA A 9 1.27 74.97 -23.47
C ALA A 9 2.65 74.65 -24.07
N GLU A 10 3.36 73.71 -23.45
CA GLU A 10 4.57 73.12 -24.03
C GLU A 10 4.17 72.07 -25.07
N VAL A 11 4.52 72.34 -26.32
CA VAL A 11 4.32 71.45 -27.47
C VAL A 11 5.41 70.38 -27.44
N LEU A 12 5.00 69.11 -27.29
CA LEU A 12 5.90 67.96 -27.43
C LEU A 12 6.34 67.82 -28.90
N HIS A 13 7.63 68.01 -29.16
CA HIS A 13 8.26 67.56 -30.40
C HIS A 13 8.62 66.08 -30.26
N ASP A 14 7.90 65.26 -31.03
CA ASP A 14 8.14 63.83 -31.16
C ASP A 14 9.35 63.62 -32.10
N ASN A 15 10.53 63.37 -31.52
CA ASN A 15 11.66 62.59 -32.08
C ASN A 15 13.00 62.99 -31.44
N ASP A 16 13.43 62.26 -30.41
CA ASP A 16 14.84 61.95 -30.17
C ASP A 16 14.97 60.61 -29.39
N PRO A 17 15.85 59.67 -29.78
CA PRO A 17 15.94 58.35 -29.16
C PRO A 17 16.93 58.39 -27.99
N GLY A 18 16.42 58.55 -26.77
CA GLY A 18 17.21 58.56 -25.54
C GLY A 18 16.69 57.56 -24.50
N GLU A 19 17.51 56.55 -24.21
CA GLU A 19 17.61 55.74 -22.97
C GLU A 19 16.31 55.38 -22.23
N VAL A 20 15.82 54.16 -22.51
CA VAL A 20 14.82 53.47 -21.69
C VAL A 20 15.46 53.01 -20.37
N SER A 21 15.24 53.76 -19.29
CA SER A 21 15.43 53.25 -17.92
C SER A 21 14.47 52.08 -17.66
N PRO A 22 14.93 50.94 -17.14
CA PRO A 22 14.04 49.81 -16.91
C PRO A 22 13.18 50.05 -15.65
N GLY A 23 11.88 50.23 -15.89
CA GLY A 23 10.85 49.54 -15.13
C GLY A 23 10.52 50.09 -13.74
N ASN A 24 9.80 51.21 -13.69
CA ASN A 24 8.87 51.45 -12.58
C ASN A 24 7.58 50.63 -12.84
N THR A 25 7.69 49.32 -12.67
CA THR A 25 6.54 48.41 -12.71
C THR A 25 5.70 48.74 -11.47
N ILE A 26 4.50 49.30 -11.68
CA ILE A 26 3.54 49.53 -10.59
C ILE A 26 3.09 48.15 -10.10
N VAL A 27 3.77 47.63 -9.07
CA VAL A 27 3.36 46.42 -8.37
C VAL A 27 2.11 46.78 -7.57
N ALA A 28 0.98 46.13 -7.85
CA ALA A 28 -0.22 46.33 -7.06
C ALA A 28 0.07 45.98 -5.60
N ALA A 29 -0.40 46.78 -4.63
CA ALA A 29 -0.16 46.55 -3.20
C ALA A 29 -0.60 45.14 -2.72
N ALA A 30 -1.49 44.48 -3.48
CA ALA A 30 -1.95 43.10 -3.26
C ALA A 30 -0.91 42.00 -3.57
N ASP A 31 0.18 42.35 -4.28
CA ASP A 31 1.26 41.44 -4.69
C ASP A 31 2.49 41.52 -3.77
N VAL A 32 2.56 42.54 -2.89
CA VAL A 32 3.60 42.62 -1.86
C VAL A 32 3.20 41.71 -0.72
N LEU A 33 4.01 40.70 -0.43
CA LEU A 33 3.78 39.78 0.68
C LEU A 33 4.23 40.40 2.02
N PRO A 34 3.55 40.11 3.14
CA PRO A 34 3.88 40.71 4.43
C PRO A 34 5.10 40.04 5.07
N ASN A 35 5.98 40.81 5.70
CA ASN A 35 7.17 40.26 6.38
C ASN A 35 6.83 39.52 7.69
N THR A 36 5.56 39.43 8.08
CA THR A 36 5.12 38.61 9.20
C THR A 36 3.92 37.75 8.81
N LEU A 37 3.93 36.49 9.25
CA LEU A 37 2.90 35.50 8.92
C LEU A 37 2.41 34.79 10.17
N TYR A 38 1.11 34.48 10.19
CA TYR A 38 0.58 33.48 11.10
C TYR A 38 0.86 32.10 10.53
N LEU A 39 1.29 31.17 11.37
CA LEU A 39 1.67 29.83 10.95
C LEU A 39 0.55 28.84 11.23
N LEU A 40 0.28 27.99 10.23
CA LEU A 40 -0.53 26.79 10.37
C LEU A 40 0.39 25.56 10.20
N PRO A 41 0.52 24.72 11.24
CA PRO A 41 1.32 23.51 11.16
C PRO A 41 0.64 22.44 10.29
N LEU A 42 1.46 21.72 9.52
CA LEU A 42 1.07 20.56 8.72
C LEU A 42 1.84 19.34 9.21
N SER A 43 1.17 18.24 9.53
CA SER A 43 1.83 17.03 10.05
C SER A 43 2.17 15.99 8.98
N GLU A 44 1.37 15.94 7.91
CA GLU A 44 1.44 14.89 6.90
C GLU A 44 2.48 15.19 5.82
N ARG A 45 2.39 16.37 5.18
CA ARG A 45 3.21 16.72 4.02
C ARG A 45 3.45 18.23 3.96
N PRO A 46 4.62 18.67 3.45
CA PRO A 46 4.84 20.07 3.17
C PRO A 46 3.95 20.53 2.01
N PHE A 47 3.55 21.81 2.06
CA PHE A 47 2.77 22.44 1.00
C PHE A 47 3.72 23.12 0.01
N PHE A 48 3.64 22.81 -1.28
CA PHE A 48 4.55 23.38 -2.28
C PHE A 48 3.98 24.67 -2.92
N PRO A 49 4.85 25.58 -3.40
CA PRO A 49 4.40 26.69 -4.25
C PRO A 49 3.67 26.22 -5.51
N ALA A 50 2.85 27.10 -6.08
CA ALA A 50 2.02 26.87 -7.28
C ALA A 50 0.92 25.79 -7.16
N GLN A 51 0.74 25.18 -5.99
CA GLN A 51 -0.40 24.29 -5.71
C GLN A 51 -1.64 25.06 -5.28
N ALA A 52 -2.81 24.56 -5.64
CA ALA A 52 -4.10 25.02 -5.12
C ALA A 52 -4.91 23.82 -4.62
N LEU A 53 -4.85 23.55 -3.31
CA LEU A 53 -5.47 22.36 -2.70
C LEU A 53 -6.41 22.76 -1.54
N PRO A 54 -7.54 22.06 -1.37
CA PRO A 54 -8.39 22.26 -0.20
C PRO A 54 -7.69 21.71 1.05
N LEU A 55 -7.59 22.53 2.09
CA LEU A 55 -7.14 22.12 3.43
C LEU A 55 -8.36 21.96 4.33
N LEU A 56 -8.42 20.83 5.02
CA LEU A 56 -9.43 20.50 6.02
C LEU A 56 -8.74 20.34 7.37
N LEU A 57 -9.23 21.02 8.38
CA LEU A 57 -8.64 21.01 9.71
C LEU A 57 -9.70 21.16 10.80
N ASN A 58 -9.33 20.76 12.01
CA ASN A 58 -10.16 20.97 13.19
C ASN A 58 -10.29 22.47 13.49
N GLU A 59 -11.45 22.85 14.01
CA GLU A 59 -11.70 24.24 14.40
C GLU A 59 -10.82 24.68 15.57
N GLU A 60 -10.72 23.90 16.63
CA GLU A 60 -9.76 24.15 17.71
C GLU A 60 -8.45 23.36 17.47
N PRO A 61 -7.27 23.94 17.73
CA PRO A 61 -7.00 25.31 18.19
C PRO A 61 -6.81 26.35 17.06
N TRP A 62 -7.16 26.03 15.81
CA TRP A 62 -6.71 26.79 14.63
C TRP A 62 -7.62 27.93 14.18
N LEU A 63 -8.86 27.99 14.66
CA LEU A 63 -9.83 29.02 14.31
C LEU A 63 -9.28 30.44 14.51
N PRO A 64 -8.68 30.78 15.68
CA PRO A 64 -8.12 32.13 15.88
C PRO A 64 -7.01 32.46 14.87
N THR A 65 -6.20 31.47 14.49
CA THR A 65 -5.11 31.64 13.51
C THR A 65 -5.67 31.97 12.13
N ILE A 66 -6.69 31.24 11.70
CA ILE A 66 -7.34 31.41 10.40
C ILE A 66 -8.12 32.73 10.34
N GLU A 67 -8.89 33.08 11.37
CA GLU A 67 -9.66 34.32 11.38
C GLU A 67 -8.75 35.55 11.29
N VAL A 68 -7.65 35.57 12.05
CA VAL A 68 -6.71 36.70 12.00
C VAL A 68 -6.00 36.77 10.64
N ALA A 69 -5.63 35.63 10.05
CA ALA A 69 -5.04 35.60 8.70
C ALA A 69 -6.04 36.03 7.62
N ALA A 70 -7.30 35.61 7.71
CA ALA A 70 -8.36 35.92 6.75
C ALA A 70 -8.86 37.37 6.81
N ASN A 71 -8.76 38.02 7.98
CA ASN A 71 -9.15 39.42 8.18
C ASN A 71 -8.10 40.43 7.71
N ARG A 72 -6.89 39.99 7.34
CA ARG A 72 -5.87 40.85 6.71
C ARG A 72 -6.15 41.03 5.22
N ASP A 73 -5.80 42.19 4.67
CA ASP A 73 -6.03 42.54 3.26
C ASP A 73 -5.50 41.50 2.27
N GLN A 74 -4.33 40.93 2.56
CA GLN A 74 -3.67 39.96 1.69
C GLN A 74 -4.24 38.53 1.81
N ARG A 75 -4.92 38.20 2.92
CA ARG A 75 -5.48 36.87 3.22
C ARG A 75 -4.47 35.73 3.03
N VAL A 76 -3.27 35.90 3.59
CA VAL A 76 -2.18 34.94 3.48
C VAL A 76 -1.86 34.28 4.82
N ILE A 77 -1.42 33.02 4.76
CA ILE A 77 -1.03 32.20 5.90
C ILE A 77 0.28 31.47 5.58
N GLY A 78 1.12 31.23 6.60
CA GLY A 78 2.33 30.43 6.46
C GLY A 78 2.03 28.96 6.75
N LEU A 79 2.21 28.09 5.76
CA LEU A 79 2.07 26.64 5.90
C LEU A 79 3.44 26.02 6.13
N VAL A 80 3.62 25.32 7.25
CA VAL A 80 4.92 24.77 7.64
C VAL A 80 4.75 23.34 8.13
N LEU A 81 5.60 22.45 7.63
CA LEU A 81 5.63 21.07 8.12
C LEU A 81 6.11 21.05 9.58
N VAL A 82 5.59 20.14 10.38
CA VAL A 82 6.04 19.87 11.74
C VAL A 82 6.52 18.42 11.90
N LYS A 83 7.36 18.16 12.90
CA LYS A 83 7.87 16.81 13.17
C LYS A 83 6.79 15.85 13.71
N PRO A 84 5.94 16.23 14.69
CA PRO A 84 4.89 15.37 15.21
C PRO A 84 3.85 15.00 14.14
N ASP A 85 3.21 13.85 14.32
CA ASP A 85 2.12 13.40 13.43
C ASP A 85 0.79 14.11 13.71
N SER A 86 0.67 14.73 14.89
CA SER A 86 -0.45 15.64 15.21
C SER A 86 0.01 17.09 15.23
N ALA A 87 -0.60 17.90 14.37
CA ALA A 87 -0.33 19.34 14.29
C ALA A 87 -0.65 20.07 15.62
N GLU A 88 -1.63 19.58 16.39
CA GLU A 88 -2.08 20.18 17.66
C GLU A 88 -1.04 20.07 18.77
N ASN A 89 -0.12 19.10 18.67
CA ASN A 89 0.93 18.86 19.66
C ASN A 89 2.26 19.55 19.31
N ALA A 90 2.33 20.28 18.20
CA ALA A 90 3.57 20.87 17.74
C ALA A 90 3.88 22.17 18.49
N GLY A 91 5.05 22.23 19.12
CA GLY A 91 5.62 23.45 19.67
C GLY A 91 6.57 24.14 18.68
N PRO A 92 7.08 25.35 18.99
CA PRO A 92 7.96 26.10 18.09
C PRO A 92 9.19 25.33 17.56
N ASP A 93 9.81 24.48 18.38
CA ASP A 93 11.01 23.70 18.02
C ASP A 93 10.70 22.52 17.06
N ASP A 94 9.42 22.19 16.89
CA ASP A 94 8.95 21.14 15.99
C ASP A 94 8.75 21.61 14.55
N PHE A 95 8.67 22.93 14.34
CA PHE A 95 8.50 23.51 13.02
C PHE A 95 9.79 23.36 12.21
N TYR A 96 9.64 22.94 10.97
CA TYR A 96 10.75 23.05 10.02
C TYR A 96 11.02 24.53 9.70
N PRO A 97 12.28 24.90 9.44
CA PRO A 97 12.68 26.31 9.26
C PRO A 97 12.13 26.95 7.99
N ILE A 98 11.70 26.14 7.02
CA ILE A 98 11.21 26.58 5.71
C ILE A 98 9.79 26.08 5.49
N GLY A 99 8.92 27.00 5.09
CA GLY A 99 7.53 26.72 4.71
C GLY A 99 7.12 27.48 3.45
N THR A 100 5.82 27.44 3.17
CA THR A 100 5.23 28.08 2.00
C THR A 100 4.15 29.06 2.44
N VAL A 101 4.23 30.30 1.97
CA VAL A 101 3.13 31.25 2.14
C VAL A 101 2.04 30.88 1.15
N ALA A 102 0.81 30.77 1.65
CA ALA A 102 -0.35 30.42 0.85
C ALA A 102 -1.43 31.50 0.99
N ARG A 103 -2.09 31.82 -0.13
CA ARG A 103 -3.30 32.64 -0.14
C ARG A 103 -4.50 31.76 0.19
N MET A 104 -5.35 32.26 1.07
CA MET A 104 -6.57 31.56 1.49
C MET A 104 -7.76 32.01 0.62
N HIS A 105 -8.46 31.04 0.04
CA HIS A 105 -9.67 31.24 -0.73
C HIS A 105 -10.83 30.44 -0.13
N GLN A 106 -12.05 30.98 -0.21
CA GLN A 106 -13.29 30.26 0.12
C GLN A 106 -13.27 29.59 1.51
N LEU A 107 -13.06 30.37 2.58
CA LEU A 107 -13.17 29.88 3.95
C LEU A 107 -14.62 29.44 4.24
N ALA A 108 -14.77 28.16 4.59
CA ALA A 108 -16.03 27.54 4.99
C ALA A 108 -15.85 26.84 6.34
N ARG A 109 -16.94 26.79 7.10
CA ARG A 109 -17.01 26.13 8.40
C ARG A 109 -18.17 25.13 8.38
N ASN A 110 -17.91 23.90 8.81
CA ASN A 110 -18.91 22.85 8.84
C ASN A 110 -18.68 21.91 10.03
N GLU A 111 -19.66 21.81 10.93
CA GLU A 111 -19.68 20.88 12.09
C GLU A 111 -18.34 20.77 12.85
N GLY A 112 -17.74 21.90 13.25
CA GLY A 112 -16.49 21.91 14.02
C GLY A 112 -15.21 21.68 13.20
N ARG A 113 -15.32 21.69 11.87
CA ARG A 113 -14.18 21.67 10.93
C ARG A 113 -14.13 22.94 10.09
N LEU A 114 -12.91 23.37 9.79
CA LEU A 114 -12.62 24.49 8.89
C LEU A 114 -12.10 23.94 7.57
N GLN A 115 -12.57 24.54 6.48
CA GLN A 115 -12.12 24.22 5.14
C GLN A 115 -11.80 25.50 4.38
N PHE A 116 -10.67 25.54 3.70
CA PHE A 116 -10.34 26.61 2.74
C PHE A 116 -9.46 26.07 1.63
N ILE A 117 -9.45 26.75 0.48
CA ILE A 117 -8.51 26.43 -0.60
C ILE A 117 -7.24 27.24 -0.37
N ALA A 118 -6.13 26.55 -0.15
CA ALA A 118 -4.82 27.14 -0.02
C ALA A 118 -4.15 27.22 -1.39
N GLN A 119 -3.72 28.41 -1.82
CA GLN A 119 -2.92 28.62 -3.02
C GLN A 119 -1.48 28.97 -2.63
N GLY A 120 -0.54 28.05 -2.84
CA GLY A 120 0.87 28.25 -2.51
C GLY A 120 1.51 29.30 -3.42
N LEU A 121 2.15 30.31 -2.82
CA LEU A 121 2.73 31.44 -3.55
C LEU A 121 4.27 31.38 -3.60
N ARG A 122 4.92 31.32 -2.44
CA ARG A 122 6.38 31.39 -2.32
C ARG A 122 6.89 30.67 -1.08
N ARG A 123 8.16 30.27 -1.14
CA ARG A 123 8.89 29.76 0.03
C ARG A 123 9.28 30.91 0.96
N PHE A 124 9.28 30.63 2.25
CA PHE A 124 9.84 31.53 3.24
C PHE A 124 10.65 30.75 4.29
N ARG A 125 11.59 31.44 4.92
CA ARG A 125 12.30 30.98 6.11
C ARG A 125 11.74 31.71 7.33
N ILE A 126 11.52 30.97 8.42
CA ILE A 126 11.21 31.57 9.72
C ILE A 126 12.48 32.25 10.23
N SER A 127 12.44 33.57 10.42
CA SER A 127 13.60 34.32 10.94
C SER A 127 13.56 34.41 12.46
N HIS A 128 12.44 34.83 13.04
CA HIS A 128 12.22 34.78 14.49
C HIS A 128 10.73 34.73 14.86
N TRP A 129 10.45 34.24 16.07
CA TRP A 129 9.10 34.13 16.62
C TRP A 129 8.64 35.46 17.24
N LEU A 130 7.39 35.82 16.99
CA LEU A 130 6.68 36.95 17.60
C LEU A 130 5.68 36.45 18.66
N SER A 131 5.07 35.29 18.41
CA SER A 131 4.25 34.53 19.36
C SER A 131 4.61 33.05 19.28
N THR A 132 4.96 32.46 20.43
CA THR A 132 5.31 31.04 20.58
C THR A 132 4.13 30.15 21.00
N GLU A 133 2.93 30.71 21.08
CA GLU A 133 1.68 30.00 21.36
C GLU A 133 0.67 30.26 20.22
N PRO A 134 -0.26 29.34 19.92
CA PRO A 134 -1.32 29.56 18.95
C PRO A 134 -2.17 30.82 19.31
N PRO A 135 -2.38 31.76 18.38
CA PRO A 135 -1.87 31.80 17.00
C PRO A 135 -0.37 32.04 16.90
N TYR A 136 0.33 31.08 16.29
CA TYR A 136 1.76 31.20 16.03
C TYR A 136 2.02 32.35 15.07
N HIS A 137 2.87 33.30 15.45
CA HIS A 137 3.16 34.49 14.66
C HIS A 137 4.67 34.66 14.54
N VAL A 138 5.16 34.86 13.33
CA VAL A 138 6.61 34.91 13.05
C VAL A 138 6.95 36.03 12.07
N HIS A 139 8.20 36.49 12.15
CA HIS A 139 8.83 37.23 11.07
C HIS A 139 9.38 36.23 10.04
N VAL A 140 9.30 36.58 8.75
CA VAL A 140 9.69 35.68 7.66
C VAL A 140 10.57 36.38 6.63
N GLU A 141 11.46 35.59 6.03
CA GLU A 141 12.28 35.99 4.89
C GLU A 141 11.87 35.16 3.68
N TYR A 142 11.47 35.81 2.59
CA TYR A 142 11.14 35.11 1.35
C TYR A 142 12.41 34.66 0.65
N LEU A 143 12.45 33.39 0.23
CA LEU A 143 13.60 32.87 -0.49
C LEU A 143 13.56 33.42 -1.93
N ASN A 144 14.63 34.07 -2.34
CA ASN A 144 14.84 34.38 -3.75
C ASN A 144 15.15 33.09 -4.49
N GLU A 145 14.35 32.78 -5.50
CA GLU A 145 14.64 31.71 -6.45
C GLU A 145 15.57 32.28 -7.52
N GLU A 146 16.78 32.68 -7.11
CA GLU A 146 17.80 33.14 -8.04
C GLU A 146 18.13 31.98 -8.99
N THR A 147 17.80 32.15 -10.27
CA THR A 147 18.27 31.31 -11.39
C THR A 147 19.78 31.50 -11.64
N GLU A 148 20.46 32.27 -10.79
CA GLU A 148 21.84 32.65 -10.99
C GLU A 148 22.75 31.43 -10.87
N GLN A 149 23.48 31.18 -11.96
CA GLN A 149 24.69 30.34 -12.06
C GLN A 149 24.54 28.83 -12.32
N ALA A 150 23.33 28.29 -12.54
CA ALA A 150 23.21 26.93 -13.09
C ALA A 150 23.45 26.95 -14.61
N GLY A 151 24.32 26.07 -15.13
CA GLY A 151 24.52 25.91 -16.57
C GLY A 151 23.15 25.69 -17.26
N PRO A 152 22.68 26.62 -18.11
CA PRO A 152 21.30 26.61 -18.61
C PRO A 152 20.94 25.31 -19.34
N ASP A 153 21.94 24.65 -19.92
CA ASP A 153 21.79 23.38 -20.62
C ASP A 153 21.56 22.20 -19.65
N GLU A 154 22.25 22.14 -18.51
CA GLU A 154 22.07 21.07 -17.51
C GLU A 154 20.68 21.16 -16.88
N LEU A 155 20.26 22.36 -16.49
CA LEU A 155 18.93 22.59 -15.92
C LEU A 155 17.82 22.24 -16.92
N ARG A 156 18.01 22.58 -18.21
CA ARG A 156 17.09 22.18 -19.28
C ARG A 156 17.05 20.66 -19.45
N ALA A 157 18.19 19.97 -19.40
CA ALA A 157 18.26 18.51 -19.51
C ALA A 157 17.49 17.82 -18.36
N TYR A 158 17.69 18.25 -17.12
CA TYR A 158 16.92 17.74 -15.98
C TYR A 158 15.43 18.03 -16.09
N SER A 159 15.05 19.23 -16.52
CA SER A 159 13.65 19.59 -16.74
C SER A 159 12.98 18.68 -17.75
N LEU A 160 13.64 18.39 -18.88
CA LEU A 160 13.15 17.45 -19.89
C LEU A 160 13.05 16.02 -19.33
N ALA A 161 14.02 15.58 -18.53
CA ALA A 161 13.99 14.27 -17.89
C ALA A 161 12.79 14.13 -16.94
N VAL A 162 12.51 15.17 -16.12
CA VAL A 162 11.34 15.20 -15.22
C VAL A 162 10.04 15.16 -16.03
N ILE A 163 9.92 15.97 -17.09
CA ILE A 163 8.73 15.99 -17.96
C ILE A 163 8.50 14.63 -18.61
N ASN A 164 9.55 13.97 -19.11
CA ASN A 164 9.42 12.65 -19.73
C ASN A 164 9.00 11.60 -18.71
N THR A 165 9.58 11.62 -17.50
CA THR A 165 9.19 10.70 -16.41
C THR A 165 7.73 10.91 -16.01
N LEU A 166 7.28 12.17 -15.91
CA LEU A 166 5.87 12.51 -15.66
C LEU A 166 4.94 11.97 -16.75
N LYS A 167 5.32 12.09 -18.03
CA LYS A 167 4.53 11.57 -19.16
C LYS A 167 4.38 10.05 -19.12
N GLU A 168 5.43 9.34 -18.68
CA GLU A 168 5.37 7.88 -18.49
C GLU A 168 4.48 7.47 -17.32
N LEU A 169 4.33 8.34 -16.31
CA LEU A 169 3.49 8.09 -15.14
C LEU A 169 1.99 8.27 -15.45
N ILE A 170 1.62 9.19 -16.36
CA ILE A 170 0.22 9.46 -16.78
C ILE A 170 -0.61 8.19 -17.08
N PRO A 171 -0.17 7.27 -17.97
CA PRO A 171 -0.97 6.08 -18.31
C PRO A 171 -1.10 5.09 -17.16
N LEU A 172 -0.19 5.14 -16.17
CA LEU A 172 -0.17 4.21 -15.04
C LEU A 172 -1.07 4.69 -13.89
N ASN A 173 -1.31 6.01 -13.77
CA ASN A 173 -2.19 6.58 -12.75
C ASN A 173 -3.15 7.63 -13.32
N PRO A 174 -4.40 7.24 -13.65
CA PRO A 174 -5.40 8.15 -14.25
C PRO A 174 -5.77 9.35 -13.38
N LEU A 175 -5.58 9.26 -12.06
CA LEU A 175 -6.01 10.30 -11.09
C LEU A 175 -5.31 11.64 -11.32
N TYR A 176 -4.09 11.63 -11.85
CA TYR A 176 -3.31 12.86 -12.07
C TYR A 176 -3.36 13.37 -13.51
N SER A 177 -4.09 12.68 -14.39
CA SER A 177 -3.99 12.88 -15.83
C SER A 177 -4.50 14.26 -16.30
N GLU A 178 -5.52 14.83 -15.67
CA GLU A 178 -6.05 16.15 -16.04
C GLU A 178 -5.21 17.30 -15.48
N GLU A 179 -4.84 17.22 -14.20
CA GLU A 179 -4.04 18.23 -13.51
C GLU A 179 -2.63 18.34 -14.11
N LEU A 180 -2.00 17.21 -14.43
CA LEU A 180 -0.71 17.16 -15.09
C LEU A 180 -0.77 17.67 -16.55
N LYS A 181 -1.85 17.37 -17.30
CA LYS A 181 -2.05 17.96 -18.63
C LYS A 181 -2.19 19.47 -18.56
N PHE A 182 -2.97 19.97 -17.59
CA PHE A 182 -3.16 21.40 -17.39
C PHE A 182 -1.85 22.11 -17.03
N PHE A 183 -1.06 21.51 -16.14
CA PHE A 183 0.26 22.01 -15.78
C PHE A 183 1.21 22.03 -16.97
N LEU A 184 1.34 20.91 -17.71
CA LEU A 184 2.23 20.81 -18.87
C LEU A 184 1.86 21.79 -19.99
N ASN A 185 0.58 22.13 -20.16
CA ASN A 185 0.12 23.12 -21.14
C ASN A 185 0.46 24.57 -20.75
N ARG A 186 0.59 24.85 -19.45
CA ARG A 186 0.93 26.17 -18.90
C ARG A 186 2.40 26.31 -18.53
N PHE A 187 3.15 25.21 -18.54
CA PHE A 187 4.54 25.18 -18.13
C PHE A 187 5.39 26.03 -19.07
N ASN A 188 6.14 26.97 -18.49
CA ASN A 188 7.13 27.76 -19.20
C ASN A 188 8.51 27.12 -19.02
N THR A 189 9.16 26.71 -20.11
CA THR A 189 10.50 26.12 -20.06
C THR A 189 11.57 27.06 -19.50
N ASN A 190 11.29 28.36 -19.45
CA ASN A 190 12.19 29.38 -18.92
C ASN A 190 12.07 29.54 -17.39
N ASP A 191 11.06 28.92 -16.77
CA ASP A 191 10.90 28.87 -15.32
C ASP A 191 10.72 27.41 -14.85
N PRO A 192 11.83 26.69 -14.59
CA PRO A 192 11.79 25.30 -14.17
C PRO A 192 11.41 25.12 -12.69
N SER A 193 11.38 26.19 -11.90
CA SER A 193 11.11 26.09 -10.45
C SER A 193 9.76 25.42 -10.13
N PRO A 194 8.62 25.85 -10.73
CA PRO A 194 7.34 25.21 -10.51
C PRO A 194 7.28 23.73 -10.94
N LEU A 195 8.07 23.33 -11.93
CA LEU A 195 8.10 21.94 -12.39
C LEU A 195 8.67 21.01 -11.33
N ALA A 196 9.73 21.44 -10.64
CA ALA A 196 10.32 20.67 -9.54
C ALA A 196 9.30 20.46 -8.42
N ASP A 197 8.56 21.52 -8.09
CA ASP A 197 7.59 21.55 -6.99
C ASP A 197 6.37 20.69 -7.31
N PHE A 198 5.87 20.81 -8.53
CA PHE A 198 4.78 20.00 -9.02
C PHE A 198 5.16 18.51 -9.09
N ALA A 199 6.33 18.19 -9.64
CA ALA A 199 6.82 16.83 -9.70
C ALA A 199 7.01 16.21 -8.29
N ALA A 200 7.55 16.96 -7.32
CA ALA A 200 7.67 16.50 -5.94
C ALA A 200 6.31 16.14 -5.33
N SER A 201 5.29 16.95 -5.61
CA SER A 201 3.96 16.77 -5.05
C SER A 201 3.20 15.54 -5.56
N LEU A 202 3.52 15.09 -6.76
CA LEU A 202 2.94 13.90 -7.36
C LEU A 202 3.57 12.61 -6.83
N THR A 203 4.70 12.69 -6.14
CA THR A 203 5.33 11.51 -5.52
C THR A 203 4.63 11.13 -4.23
N THR A 204 4.81 9.87 -3.79
CA THR A 204 4.39 9.35 -2.49
C THR A 204 5.54 9.31 -1.47
N ALA A 205 6.59 10.11 -1.71
CA ALA A 205 7.77 10.17 -0.85
C ALA A 205 7.44 10.62 0.59
N SER A 206 8.38 10.32 1.50
CA SER A 206 8.23 10.63 2.92
C SER A 206 8.17 12.13 3.19
N LYS A 207 7.53 12.53 4.30
CA LYS A 207 7.42 13.94 4.69
C LYS A 207 8.78 14.63 4.82
N GLY A 208 9.80 13.89 5.27
CA GLY A 208 11.20 14.36 5.35
C GLY A 208 11.81 14.63 3.97
N ASP A 209 11.73 13.68 3.03
CA ASP A 209 12.29 13.83 1.68
C ASP A 209 11.66 15.02 0.94
N LEU A 210 10.34 15.19 1.08
CA LEU A 210 9.63 16.33 0.48
C LEU A 210 10.03 17.65 1.12
N GLN A 211 10.23 17.66 2.44
CA GLN A 211 10.68 18.86 3.16
C GLN A 211 12.09 19.25 2.72
N GLU A 212 12.98 18.29 2.46
CA GLU A 212 14.29 18.56 1.89
C GLU A 212 14.20 19.23 0.52
N ILE A 213 13.26 18.80 -0.34
CA ILE A 213 13.01 19.45 -1.63
C ILE A 213 12.50 20.87 -1.42
N LEU A 214 11.51 21.07 -0.55
CA LEU A 214 10.97 22.40 -0.26
C LEU A 214 12.07 23.34 0.25
N ALA A 215 12.95 22.84 1.11
CA ALA A 215 14.07 23.57 1.71
C ALA A 215 15.23 23.87 0.74
N THR A 216 15.33 23.16 -0.38
CA THR A 216 16.42 23.34 -1.35
C THR A 216 16.15 24.56 -2.23
N ALA A 217 16.81 25.68 -1.95
CA ALA A 217 16.64 26.92 -2.71
C ALA A 217 17.16 26.83 -4.16
N PRO A 218 18.38 26.29 -4.45
CA PRO A 218 18.89 26.23 -5.82
C PRO A 218 18.07 25.27 -6.69
N VAL A 219 17.57 25.78 -7.82
CA VAL A 219 16.64 25.02 -8.69
C VAL A 219 17.29 23.78 -9.30
N LEU A 220 18.57 23.85 -9.71
CA LEU A 220 19.30 22.71 -10.28
C LEU A 220 19.42 21.56 -9.28
N GLU A 221 19.82 21.86 -8.04
CA GLU A 221 19.94 20.85 -6.99
C GLU A 221 18.57 20.29 -6.60
N ARG A 222 17.55 21.15 -6.57
CA ARG A 222 16.16 20.71 -6.36
C ARG A 222 15.70 19.74 -7.46
N MET A 223 15.99 20.05 -8.72
CA MET A 223 15.70 19.17 -9.87
C MET A 223 16.40 17.82 -9.75
N LYS A 224 17.68 17.78 -9.36
CA LYS A 224 18.45 16.54 -9.13
C LYS A 224 17.83 15.66 -8.04
N LYS A 225 17.30 16.25 -6.97
CA LYS A 225 16.59 15.51 -5.92
C LYS A 225 15.23 15.00 -6.40
N VAL A 226 14.45 15.86 -7.06
CA VAL A 226 13.10 15.54 -7.53
C VAL A 226 13.10 14.43 -8.57
N ILE A 227 14.05 14.43 -9.51
CA ILE A 227 14.13 13.38 -10.54
C ILE A 227 14.36 12.00 -9.93
N VAL A 228 15.06 11.91 -8.78
CA VAL A 228 15.26 10.64 -8.07
C VAL A 228 13.94 10.16 -7.46
N LEU A 229 13.19 11.05 -6.79
CA LEU A 229 11.92 10.67 -6.17
C LEU A 229 10.88 10.25 -7.21
N ILE A 230 10.77 10.99 -8.31
CA ILE A 230 9.76 10.69 -9.33
C ILE A 230 10.07 9.42 -10.13
N LYS A 231 11.36 9.08 -10.31
CA LYS A 231 11.75 7.79 -10.89
C LYS A 231 11.38 6.61 -9.98
N LYS A 232 11.60 6.75 -8.66
CA LYS A 232 11.14 5.74 -7.69
C LYS A 232 9.62 5.58 -7.75
N GLU A 233 8.88 6.68 -7.84
CA GLU A 233 7.42 6.64 -7.99
C GLU A 233 7.00 5.87 -9.27
N LEU A 234 7.68 6.14 -10.39
CA LEU A 234 7.43 5.44 -11.65
C LEU A 234 7.68 3.93 -11.52
N GLU A 235 8.77 3.51 -10.88
CA GLU A 235 9.08 2.10 -10.64
C GLU A 235 7.99 1.41 -9.80
N VAL A 236 7.51 2.07 -8.74
CA VAL A 236 6.41 1.57 -7.91
C VAL A 236 5.12 1.43 -8.72
N ALA A 237 4.76 2.43 -9.52
CA ALA A 237 3.56 2.41 -10.37
C ALA A 237 3.62 1.28 -11.42
N GLN A 238 4.79 1.06 -12.02
CA GLN A 238 5.02 -0.04 -12.96
C GLN A 238 4.88 -1.40 -12.28
N LEU A 239 5.44 -1.57 -11.08
CA LEU A 239 5.32 -2.79 -10.31
C LEU A 239 3.87 -3.08 -9.93
N GLN A 240 3.12 -2.07 -9.48
CA GLN A 240 1.68 -2.21 -9.17
C GLN A 240 0.89 -2.66 -10.40
N THR A 241 1.16 -2.08 -11.56
CA THR A 241 0.51 -2.47 -12.83
C THR A 241 0.86 -3.91 -13.21
N LYS A 242 2.11 -4.33 -13.03
CA LYS A 242 2.55 -5.71 -13.27
C LYS A 242 1.85 -6.70 -12.33
N ILE A 243 1.73 -6.37 -11.05
CA ILE A 243 1.01 -7.20 -10.07
C ILE A 243 -0.48 -7.32 -10.47
N ARG A 244 -1.13 -6.19 -10.80
CA ARG A 244 -2.54 -6.18 -11.24
C ARG A 244 -2.76 -7.09 -12.43
N LYS A 245 -1.89 -7.00 -13.45
CA LYS A 245 -1.95 -7.86 -14.64
C LYS A 245 -1.78 -9.34 -14.30
N GLN A 246 -0.82 -9.69 -13.44
CA GLN A 246 -0.62 -11.07 -13.01
C GLN A 246 -1.82 -11.65 -12.24
N VAL A 247 -2.49 -10.83 -11.44
CA VAL A 247 -3.71 -11.23 -10.73
C VAL A 247 -4.87 -11.43 -11.71
N GLU A 248 -5.04 -10.50 -12.66
CA GLU A 248 -6.05 -10.61 -13.72
C GLU A 248 -5.84 -11.87 -14.59
N ASP A 249 -4.59 -12.14 -15.01
CA ASP A 249 -4.25 -13.33 -15.80
C ASP A 249 -4.59 -14.63 -15.05
N LYS A 250 -4.23 -14.73 -13.76
CA LYS A 250 -4.55 -15.89 -12.91
C LYS A 250 -6.06 -16.06 -12.69
N MET A 251 -6.78 -14.96 -12.50
CA MET A 251 -8.23 -14.98 -12.32
C MET A 251 -8.94 -15.41 -13.61
N SER A 252 -8.49 -14.91 -14.76
CA SER A 252 -8.97 -15.32 -16.08
C SER A 252 -8.73 -16.80 -16.33
N ASP A 253 -7.54 -17.32 -16.01
CA ASP A 253 -7.23 -18.75 -16.11
C ASP A 253 -8.13 -19.61 -15.20
N HIS A 254 -8.43 -19.14 -13.99
CA HIS A 254 -9.32 -19.85 -13.07
C HIS A 254 -10.77 -19.87 -13.58
N GLN A 255 -11.27 -18.72 -14.05
CA GLN A 255 -12.59 -18.62 -14.68
C GLN A 255 -12.69 -19.50 -15.94
N ARG A 256 -11.65 -19.51 -16.78
CA ARG A 256 -11.57 -20.35 -17.97
C ARG A 256 -11.58 -21.84 -17.63
N LYS A 257 -10.80 -22.27 -16.63
CA LYS A 257 -10.78 -23.67 -16.16
C LYS A 257 -12.11 -24.09 -15.54
N PHE A 258 -12.74 -23.21 -14.77
CA PHE A 258 -14.07 -23.44 -14.22
C PHE A 258 -15.09 -23.67 -15.34
N PHE A 259 -15.11 -22.78 -16.34
CA PHE A 259 -16.02 -22.89 -17.47
C PHE A 259 -15.78 -24.15 -18.31
N LEU A 260 -14.53 -24.49 -18.59
CA LEU A 260 -14.18 -25.74 -19.30
C LEU A 260 -14.60 -27.00 -18.53
N ARG A 261 -14.54 -26.98 -17.20
CA ARG A 261 -15.01 -28.09 -16.36
C ARG A 261 -16.52 -28.24 -16.40
N GLU A 262 -17.26 -27.14 -16.30
CA GLU A 262 -18.72 -27.17 -16.42
C GLU A 262 -19.15 -27.63 -17.82
N GLN A 263 -18.45 -27.19 -18.88
CA GLN A 263 -18.69 -27.69 -20.23
C GLN A 263 -18.39 -29.18 -20.38
N LEU A 264 -17.28 -29.67 -19.82
CA LEU A 264 -16.97 -31.11 -19.81
C LEU A 264 -18.05 -31.91 -19.09
N LYS A 265 -18.54 -31.41 -17.95
CA LYS A 265 -19.60 -32.05 -17.17
C LYS A 265 -20.91 -32.12 -17.96
N ALA A 266 -21.28 -31.04 -18.65
CA ALA A 266 -22.45 -31.00 -19.52
C ALA A 266 -22.31 -31.98 -20.71
N ILE A 267 -21.15 -32.00 -21.38
CA ILE A 267 -20.88 -32.94 -22.49
C ILE A 267 -20.91 -34.41 -22.00
N GLN A 268 -20.35 -34.70 -20.83
CA GLN A 268 -20.37 -36.04 -20.22
C GLN A 268 -21.79 -36.50 -19.86
N GLN A 269 -22.66 -35.57 -19.42
CA GLN A 269 -24.08 -35.82 -19.21
C GLN A 269 -24.82 -36.08 -20.52
N GLU A 270 -24.58 -35.29 -21.58
CA GLU A 270 -25.21 -35.48 -22.89
C GLU A 270 -24.76 -36.76 -23.61
N LEU A 271 -23.49 -37.15 -23.48
CA LEU A 271 -22.95 -38.38 -24.08
C LEU A 271 -23.39 -39.67 -23.36
N GLY A 272 -24.14 -39.58 -22.26
CA GLY A 272 -24.60 -40.75 -21.50
C GLY A 272 -23.47 -41.55 -20.83
N ILE A 273 -22.26 -40.97 -20.72
CA ILE A 273 -21.07 -41.60 -20.10
C ILE A 273 -21.15 -41.55 -18.56
N ALA A 274 -22.09 -40.77 -18.01
CA ALA A 274 -22.36 -40.77 -16.58
C ALA A 274 -22.93 -42.13 -16.12
N LYS A 275 -22.07 -43.12 -15.88
CA LYS A 275 -22.22 -43.92 -14.67
C LYS A 275 -22.02 -42.92 -13.54
N ASP A 276 -23.11 -42.55 -12.88
CA ASP A 276 -23.15 -41.72 -11.67
C ASP A 276 -21.88 -41.97 -10.83
N ASP A 277 -21.06 -40.95 -10.54
CA ASP A 277 -19.76 -41.10 -9.85
C ASP A 277 -19.88 -41.97 -8.59
N ARG A 278 -21.04 -41.89 -7.94
CA ARG A 278 -21.50 -42.72 -6.84
C ARG A 278 -21.51 -44.21 -7.15
N THR A 279 -22.03 -44.62 -8.30
CA THR A 279 -22.08 -46.01 -8.76
C THR A 279 -20.67 -46.54 -9.03
N ALA A 280 -19.78 -45.71 -9.57
CA ALA A 280 -18.39 -46.10 -9.81
C ALA A 280 -17.61 -46.34 -8.49
N ASP A 281 -17.78 -45.48 -7.49
CA ASP A 281 -17.15 -45.67 -6.18
C ASP A 281 -17.70 -46.91 -5.46
N VAL A 282 -19.02 -47.16 -5.51
CA VAL A 282 -19.64 -48.35 -4.92
C VAL A 282 -19.16 -49.65 -5.60
N ASP A 283 -19.09 -49.68 -6.93
CA ASP A 283 -18.60 -50.82 -7.70
C ASP A 283 -17.12 -51.12 -7.34
N ARG A 284 -16.28 -50.08 -7.25
CA ARG A 284 -14.86 -50.19 -6.87
C ARG A 284 -14.67 -50.78 -5.47
N PHE A 285 -15.47 -50.34 -4.50
CA PHE A 285 -15.36 -50.85 -3.13
C PHE A 285 -15.84 -52.29 -3.00
N ARG A 286 -16.88 -52.69 -3.74
CA ARG A 286 -17.32 -54.08 -3.81
C ARG A 286 -16.25 -54.99 -4.40
N GLU A 287 -15.64 -54.59 -5.51
CA GLU A 287 -14.57 -55.36 -6.17
C GLU A 287 -13.39 -55.63 -5.22
N ARG A 288 -12.98 -54.63 -4.42
CA ARG A 288 -11.91 -54.80 -3.42
C ARG A 288 -12.27 -55.80 -2.31
N LEU A 289 -13.54 -55.94 -1.98
CA LEU A 289 -14.02 -56.83 -0.91
C LEU A 289 -14.20 -58.27 -1.37
N GLU A 290 -14.47 -58.51 -2.66
CA GLU A 290 -14.71 -59.86 -3.18
C GLU A 290 -13.55 -60.83 -2.93
N THR A 291 -12.32 -60.31 -2.91
CA THR A 291 -11.10 -61.11 -2.76
C THR A 291 -10.61 -61.26 -1.32
N ARG A 292 -11.25 -60.60 -0.35
CA ARG A 292 -10.76 -60.48 1.04
C ARG A 292 -11.66 -61.22 2.03
N GLN A 293 -11.07 -61.78 3.09
CA GLN A 293 -11.83 -62.46 4.15
C GLN A 293 -12.12 -61.49 5.30
N VAL A 294 -13.23 -60.78 5.20
CA VAL A 294 -13.66 -59.78 6.19
C VAL A 294 -14.48 -60.45 7.30
N PRO A 295 -14.18 -60.20 8.60
CA PRO A 295 -15.02 -60.67 9.70
C PRO A 295 -16.46 -60.14 9.61
N GLU A 296 -17.44 -60.95 9.99
CA GLU A 296 -18.88 -60.62 9.89
C GLU A 296 -19.26 -59.26 10.49
N ALA A 297 -18.72 -58.92 11.66
CA ALA A 297 -19.01 -57.63 12.30
C ALA A 297 -18.53 -56.42 11.47
N ALA A 298 -17.36 -56.53 10.84
CA ALA A 298 -16.82 -55.48 9.99
C ALA A 298 -17.56 -55.42 8.64
N LYS A 299 -17.85 -56.58 8.06
CA LYS A 299 -18.60 -56.69 6.79
C LYS A 299 -19.97 -56.04 6.89
N LYS A 300 -20.74 -56.35 7.94
CA LYS A 300 -22.05 -55.73 8.18
C LYS A 300 -21.97 -54.21 8.23
N ARG A 301 -20.95 -53.65 8.92
CA ARG A 301 -20.81 -52.21 9.02
C ARG A 301 -20.42 -51.56 7.69
N MET A 302 -19.56 -52.23 6.93
CA MET A 302 -19.16 -51.76 5.60
C MET A 302 -20.33 -51.80 4.61
N ASP A 303 -21.19 -52.82 4.67
CA ASP A 303 -22.40 -52.90 3.84
C ASP A 303 -23.38 -51.76 4.17
N GLU A 304 -23.60 -51.46 5.47
CA GLU A 304 -24.43 -50.32 5.90
C GLU A 304 -23.90 -48.98 5.36
N GLU A 305 -22.58 -48.77 5.40
CA GLU A 305 -21.96 -47.55 4.88
C GLU A 305 -21.94 -47.51 3.33
N LEU A 306 -21.85 -48.65 2.64
CA LEU A 306 -21.98 -48.75 1.18
C LEU A 306 -23.39 -48.39 0.72
N ASP A 307 -24.41 -48.89 1.42
CA ASP A 307 -25.81 -48.54 1.16
C ASP A 307 -26.04 -47.05 1.42
N LYS A 308 -25.47 -46.50 2.50
CA LYS A 308 -25.52 -45.06 2.79
C LYS A 308 -24.84 -44.23 1.69
N LEU A 309 -23.64 -44.64 1.23
CA LEU A 309 -22.92 -43.98 0.13
C LEU A 309 -23.74 -43.98 -1.17
N SER A 310 -24.53 -45.04 -1.40
CA SER A 310 -25.41 -45.16 -2.57
C SER A 310 -26.60 -44.19 -2.54
N ILE A 311 -26.91 -43.56 -1.40
CA ILE A 311 -28.04 -42.62 -1.25
C ILE A 311 -27.55 -41.17 -1.13
N LEU A 312 -26.37 -40.95 -0.55
CA LEU A 312 -25.82 -39.62 -0.31
C LEU A 312 -25.51 -38.85 -1.61
N GLU A 313 -25.78 -37.54 -1.59
CA GLU A 313 -25.37 -36.62 -2.65
C GLU A 313 -23.87 -36.33 -2.60
N THR A 314 -23.20 -36.28 -3.76
CA THR A 314 -21.75 -36.12 -3.88
C THR A 314 -21.20 -34.80 -3.33
N GLY A 315 -22.05 -33.76 -3.22
CA GLY A 315 -21.69 -32.48 -2.61
C GLY A 315 -21.81 -32.44 -1.09
N SER A 316 -22.34 -33.49 -0.46
CA SER A 316 -22.52 -33.54 0.99
C SER A 316 -21.18 -33.77 1.70
N PRO A 317 -20.88 -33.06 2.80
CA PRO A 317 -19.74 -33.37 3.66
C PRO A 317 -19.75 -34.83 4.15
N GLU A 318 -20.94 -35.41 4.32
CA GLU A 318 -21.12 -36.79 4.76
C GLU A 318 -20.70 -37.81 3.68
N TYR A 319 -20.82 -37.45 2.40
CA TYR A 319 -20.38 -38.29 1.29
C TYR A 319 -18.87 -38.47 1.33
N ALA A 320 -18.12 -37.39 1.54
CA ALA A 320 -16.66 -37.44 1.65
C ALA A 320 -16.20 -38.28 2.85
N VAL A 321 -16.89 -38.16 4.00
CA VAL A 321 -16.56 -38.92 5.21
C VAL A 321 -16.83 -40.42 5.02
N THR A 322 -18.02 -40.79 4.55
CA THR A 322 -18.37 -42.21 4.32
C THR A 322 -17.49 -42.83 3.23
N ARG A 323 -17.18 -42.09 2.16
CA ARG A 323 -16.25 -42.55 1.11
C ARG A 323 -14.86 -42.83 1.67
N ASN A 324 -14.29 -41.91 2.44
CA ASN A 324 -12.95 -42.10 3.03
C ASN A 324 -12.93 -43.27 4.01
N TYR A 325 -13.98 -43.43 4.82
CA TYR A 325 -14.10 -44.58 5.72
C TYR A 325 -14.09 -45.91 4.94
N LEU A 326 -14.91 -46.01 3.89
CA LEU A 326 -14.96 -47.21 3.04
C LEU A 326 -13.65 -47.44 2.28
N ASP A 327 -12.97 -46.39 1.84
CA ASP A 327 -11.67 -46.51 1.18
C ASP A 327 -10.63 -47.13 2.11
N VAL A 328 -10.50 -46.61 3.34
CA VAL A 328 -9.59 -47.18 4.35
C VAL A 328 -9.99 -48.61 4.70
N MET A 329 -11.27 -48.86 4.97
CA MET A 329 -11.75 -50.18 5.39
C MET A 329 -11.60 -51.21 4.28
N THR A 330 -11.79 -50.85 3.01
CA THR A 330 -11.58 -51.78 1.88
C THR A 330 -10.11 -51.99 1.54
N ASP A 331 -9.21 -51.07 1.93
CA ASP A 331 -7.77 -51.19 1.69
C ASP A 331 -7.04 -52.01 2.75
N LEU A 332 -7.62 -52.21 3.94
CA LEU A 332 -7.05 -53.08 4.98
C LEU A 332 -6.95 -54.55 4.55
N PRO A 333 -5.81 -55.23 4.77
CA PRO A 333 -5.55 -56.58 4.26
C PRO A 333 -6.29 -57.67 5.07
N TRP A 334 -7.62 -57.66 5.03
CA TRP A 334 -8.46 -58.58 5.78
C TRP A 334 -8.16 -60.04 5.47
N GLY A 335 -7.96 -60.83 6.53
CA GLY A 335 -7.65 -62.26 6.40
C GLY A 335 -6.19 -62.55 6.06
N VAL A 336 -5.36 -61.54 5.83
CA VAL A 336 -3.91 -61.69 5.66
C VAL A 336 -3.25 -61.40 7.00
N TYR A 337 -2.63 -62.42 7.56
CA TYR A 337 -1.91 -62.34 8.82
C TYR A 337 -0.45 -62.70 8.58
N SER A 338 0.48 -61.95 9.16
CA SER A 338 1.87 -62.38 9.27
C SER A 338 1.99 -63.44 10.36
N ALA A 339 3.04 -64.26 10.29
CA ALA A 339 3.43 -65.09 11.43
C ALA A 339 4.00 -64.18 12.52
N ASP A 340 3.48 -64.30 13.74
CA ASP A 340 4.00 -63.54 14.88
C ASP A 340 5.45 -63.96 15.17
N ASN A 341 6.33 -62.98 15.33
CA ASN A 341 7.72 -63.19 15.73
C ASN A 341 7.90 -62.73 17.19
N LEU A 342 8.04 -63.69 18.09
CA LEU A 342 8.17 -63.45 19.54
C LEU A 342 9.63 -63.57 20.03
N ASP A 343 10.61 -63.46 19.13
CA ASP A 343 12.03 -63.40 19.51
C ASP A 343 12.38 -62.05 20.14
N LEU A 344 12.47 -62.04 21.47
CA LEU A 344 12.79 -60.86 22.27
C LEU A 344 14.19 -60.30 21.97
N LYS A 345 15.15 -61.16 21.63
CA LYS A 345 16.51 -60.72 21.33
C LYS A 345 16.53 -59.98 19.99
N HIS A 346 15.87 -60.57 18.99
CA HIS A 346 15.70 -59.93 17.70
C HIS A 346 14.92 -58.61 17.81
N ALA A 347 13.83 -58.59 18.59
CA ALA A 347 13.06 -57.37 18.84
C ALA A 347 13.92 -56.27 19.47
N ARG A 348 14.79 -56.62 20.43
CA ARG A 348 15.71 -55.65 21.05
C ARG A 348 16.72 -55.09 20.06
N GLU A 349 17.32 -55.95 19.24
CA GLU A 349 18.27 -55.54 18.20
C GLU A 349 17.63 -54.56 17.20
N VAL A 350 16.40 -54.83 16.76
CA VAL A 350 15.66 -53.96 15.84
C VAL A 350 15.30 -52.63 16.51
N LEU A 351 14.79 -52.66 17.74
CA LEU A 351 14.45 -51.44 18.49
C LEU A 351 15.67 -50.54 18.71
N ASP A 352 16.82 -51.12 19.07
CA ASP A 352 18.06 -50.38 19.29
C ASP A 352 18.69 -49.87 17.99
N ARG A 353 18.48 -50.56 16.86
CA ARG A 353 18.95 -50.10 15.55
C ARG A 353 18.10 -48.97 14.97
N ASP A 354 16.77 -49.11 15.02
CA ASP A 354 15.86 -48.23 14.28
C ASP A 354 15.43 -47.00 15.11
N HIS A 355 15.62 -47.02 16.43
CA HIS A 355 15.28 -45.92 17.33
C HIS A 355 16.46 -45.59 18.24
N ASP A 356 16.98 -44.35 18.17
CA ASP A 356 18.03 -43.89 19.06
C ASP A 356 17.44 -43.43 20.41
N GLY A 357 18.10 -43.74 21.53
CA GLY A 357 17.61 -43.43 22.88
C GLY A 357 16.41 -44.27 23.35
N LEU A 358 15.47 -43.63 24.07
CA LEU A 358 14.18 -44.21 24.51
C LEU A 358 14.28 -45.53 25.30
N ALA A 359 15.25 -45.64 26.21
CA ALA A 359 15.53 -46.89 26.93
C ALA A 359 14.31 -47.42 27.70
N ASP A 360 13.59 -46.54 28.39
CA ASP A 360 12.37 -46.84 29.14
C ASP A 360 11.22 -47.35 28.26
N VAL A 361 11.00 -46.72 27.10
CA VAL A 361 9.99 -47.15 26.12
C VAL A 361 10.36 -48.49 25.50
N LYS A 362 11.62 -48.68 25.10
CA LYS A 362 12.10 -49.94 24.54
C LYS A 362 11.98 -51.08 25.53
N ASP A 363 12.36 -50.84 26.79
CA ASP A 363 12.18 -51.82 27.88
C ASP A 363 10.71 -52.19 28.02
N ARG A 364 9.80 -51.20 27.95
CA ARG A 364 8.36 -51.46 28.04
C ARG A 364 7.80 -52.27 26.87
N ILE A 365 8.27 -52.03 25.65
CA ILE A 365 7.90 -52.82 24.46
C ILE A 365 8.41 -54.25 24.61
N ILE A 366 9.64 -54.43 25.10
CA ILE A 366 10.21 -55.76 25.33
C ILE A 366 9.47 -56.51 26.44
N GLU A 367 9.12 -55.85 27.55
CA GLU A 367 8.29 -56.43 28.61
C GLU A 367 6.93 -56.91 28.06
N PHE A 368 6.31 -56.09 27.21
CA PHE A 368 5.05 -56.45 26.58
C PHE A 368 5.17 -57.68 25.67
N LEU A 369 6.18 -57.70 24.80
CA LEU A 369 6.48 -58.86 23.97
C LEU A 369 6.81 -60.09 24.80
N ALA A 370 7.50 -59.93 25.95
CA ALA A 370 7.83 -61.03 26.86
C ALA A 370 6.58 -61.64 27.50
N VAL A 371 5.60 -60.81 27.87
CA VAL A 371 4.28 -61.30 28.34
C VAL A 371 3.54 -62.03 27.21
N GLY A 372 3.61 -61.51 25.98
CA GLY A 372 3.05 -62.15 24.79
C GLY A 372 3.69 -63.52 24.49
N ALA A 373 5.02 -63.59 24.56
CA ALA A 373 5.82 -64.80 24.42
C ALA A 373 5.47 -65.86 25.47
N LEU A 374 5.26 -65.43 26.72
CA LEU A 374 4.86 -66.33 27.81
C LEU A 374 3.44 -66.89 27.63
N LYS A 375 2.50 -66.07 27.14
CA LYS A 375 1.09 -66.45 26.96
C LYS A 375 0.81 -67.13 25.62
N GLY A 376 1.73 -67.05 24.66
CA GLY A 376 1.55 -67.54 23.29
C GLY A 376 0.57 -66.72 22.44
N GLN A 377 0.10 -65.57 22.96
CA GLN A 377 -0.77 -64.62 22.25
C GLN A 377 -0.61 -63.22 22.87
N VAL A 378 -0.73 -62.18 22.05
CA VAL A 378 -0.55 -60.78 22.44
C VAL A 378 -1.90 -60.08 22.74
N GLY A 379 -2.98 -60.84 22.95
CA GLY A 379 -4.35 -60.31 23.02
C GLY A 379 -4.66 -59.44 24.25
N GLY A 380 -5.17 -58.23 24.01
CA GLY A 380 -5.97 -57.45 24.97
C GLY A 380 -5.24 -56.36 25.76
N SER A 381 -3.97 -56.07 25.49
CA SER A 381 -3.22 -55.00 26.15
C SER A 381 -2.71 -54.01 25.12
N ILE A 382 -3.07 -52.74 25.27
CA ILE A 382 -2.66 -51.65 24.37
C ILE A 382 -1.50 -50.93 25.04
N ILE A 383 -0.38 -50.77 24.34
CA ILE A 383 0.70 -49.88 24.79
C ILE A 383 0.33 -48.46 24.36
N LEU A 384 0.24 -47.56 25.32
CA LEU A 384 0.10 -46.11 25.10
C LEU A 384 1.41 -45.44 25.45
N LEU A 385 2.08 -44.88 24.44
CA LEU A 385 3.29 -44.10 24.59
C LEU A 385 2.93 -42.61 24.57
N VAL A 386 3.48 -41.83 25.48
CA VAL A 386 3.21 -40.39 25.59
C VAL A 386 4.50 -39.63 25.34
N GLY A 387 4.53 -38.76 24.31
CA GLY A 387 5.69 -37.96 23.98
C GLY A 387 5.40 -36.84 22.97
N PRO A 388 6.40 -35.97 22.67
CA PRO A 388 6.32 -34.96 21.62
C PRO A 388 5.88 -35.52 20.26
N PRO A 389 5.30 -34.71 19.35
CA PRO A 389 4.92 -35.20 18.02
C PRO A 389 6.14 -35.75 17.26
N GLY A 390 6.07 -37.01 16.84
CA GLY A 390 7.14 -37.71 16.09
C GLY A 390 7.91 -38.80 16.84
N VAL A 391 7.58 -39.09 18.11
CA VAL A 391 8.17 -40.21 18.90
C VAL A 391 7.17 -41.33 19.24
N GLY A 392 5.99 -41.34 18.63
CA GLY A 392 4.92 -42.32 18.84
C GLY A 392 4.63 -43.17 17.62
#